data_AF-F0YZA2-F1
#
_entry.id   AF-F0YZA2-F1
#
_cell.length_a   1.000
_cell.length_b   1.000
_cell.length_c   1.000
_cell.angle_alpha   90.00
_cell.angle_beta   90.00
_cell.angle_gamma   90.00
#
_symmetry.space_group_name_H-M   'P 1'
#
loop_
_entity.id
_entity.type
_entity.pdbx_description
1 polymer ?
#
loop_
_entity_poly.entity_id
_entity_poly.type
_entity_poly.pdbx_seq_one_letter_code
_entity_poly.pdbx_strand_id
1 'polypeptide(L)'
;MNEDGKKIQIRNSTVDFLVFTKQNTEDGIEVRVQDESVWLTQEGISQLFDKGRTTITEHLKHIFEEGELEESSVCRKFRHTGSDGKNYNTKFYNLDAIISVGYCVNSLRATQFRQWATKVIRT
;
A
#
# COMPACT_ATOMS: atom_id res chain seq x y z
N MET A 1 34.10 -0.19 10.28
CA MET A 1 33.30 -0.67 9.14
C MET A 1 32.16 -1.47 9.73
N ASN A 2 31.01 -0.84 9.96
CA ASN A 2 29.88 -1.50 10.60
C ASN A 2 28.82 -1.71 9.52
N GLU A 3 28.88 -2.86 8.85
CA GLU A 3 27.75 -3.37 8.10
C GLU A 3 26.89 -4.17 9.07
N ASP A 4 26.03 -3.46 9.81
CA ASP A 4 24.91 -4.09 10.50
C ASP A 4 23.96 -4.63 9.43
N GLY A 5 24.16 -5.91 9.08
CA GLY A 5 23.20 -6.69 8.32
C GLY A 5 21.89 -6.75 9.11
N LYS A 6 21.02 -5.76 8.90
CA LYS A 6 19.65 -5.72 9.43
C LYS A 6 18.95 -7.00 8.98
N LYS A 7 18.82 -7.96 9.91
CA LYS A 7 18.02 -9.16 9.76
C LYS A 7 16.58 -8.69 9.57
N ILE A 8 16.10 -8.66 8.32
CA ILE A 8 14.73 -8.24 8.00
C ILE A 8 13.78 -9.27 8.62
N GLN A 9 13.13 -8.92 9.73
CA GLN A 9 12.07 -9.74 10.31
C GLN A 9 10.77 -9.40 9.58
N ILE A 10 10.38 -10.25 8.63
CA ILE A 10 9.13 -10.04 7.89
C ILE A 10 7.97 -10.51 8.76
N ARG A 11 7.03 -9.61 9.08
CA ARG A 11 5.79 -9.97 9.78
C ARG A 11 4.91 -10.85 8.89
N ASN A 12 4.17 -11.78 9.49
CA ASN A 12 3.31 -12.71 8.74
C ASN A 12 2.31 -11.97 7.82
N SER A 13 1.76 -10.84 8.29
CA SER A 13 0.84 -9.99 7.54
C SER A 13 1.42 -9.41 6.24
N THR A 14 2.73 -9.15 6.18
CA THR A 14 3.42 -8.71 4.96
C THR A 14 3.44 -9.81 3.91
N VAL A 15 3.74 -11.04 4.31
CA VAL A 15 3.74 -12.21 3.41
C VAL A 15 2.32 -12.48 2.91
N ASP A 16 1.35 -12.47 3.82
CA ASP A 16 -0.06 -12.69 3.49
C ASP A 16 -0.58 -11.63 2.50
N PHE A 17 -0.14 -10.37 2.64
CA PHE A 17 -0.50 -9.31 1.71
C PHE A 17 0.06 -9.56 0.32
N LEU A 18 1.34 -9.94 0.22
CA LEU A 18 1.97 -10.26 -1.07
C LEU A 18 1.31 -11.46 -1.76
N VAL A 19 0.88 -12.46 -0.99
CA VAL A 19 0.13 -13.61 -1.52
C VAL A 19 -1.25 -13.14 -2.01
N PHE A 20 -1.94 -12.32 -1.23
CA PHE A 20 -3.23 -11.75 -1.61
C PHE A 20 -3.17 -10.97 -2.93
N THR A 21 -2.22 -10.04 -3.08
CA THR A 21 -2.10 -9.24 -4.31
C THR A 21 -1.76 -10.10 -5.51
N LYS A 22 -0.91 -11.12 -5.35
CA LYS A 22 -0.57 -12.05 -6.44
C LYS A 22 -1.75 -12.88 -6.92
N GLN A 23 -2.69 -13.23 -6.03
CA GLN A 23 -3.85 -14.05 -6.37
C GLN A 23 -5.02 -13.23 -6.95
N ASN A 24 -5.11 -11.95 -6.62
CA ASN A 24 -6.32 -11.14 -6.89
C ASN A 24 -6.09 -10.00 -7.90
N THR A 25 -4.88 -9.87 -8.46
CA THR A 25 -4.59 -8.85 -9.47
C THR A 25 -3.91 -9.47 -10.70
N GLU A 26 -4.52 -9.29 -11.87
CA GLU A 26 -4.04 -9.84 -13.14
C GLU A 26 -2.81 -9.08 -13.69
N ASP A 27 -2.77 -7.76 -13.53
CA ASP A 27 -1.73 -6.89 -14.11
C ASP A 27 -0.44 -6.74 -13.28
N GLY A 28 -0.34 -7.41 -12.13
CA GLY A 28 0.82 -7.31 -11.25
C GLY A 28 0.97 -5.92 -10.61
N ILE A 29 0.81 -5.84 -9.29
CA ILE A 29 1.00 -4.61 -8.53
C ILE A 29 2.46 -4.53 -8.08
N GLU A 30 3.13 -3.39 -8.31
CA GLU A 30 4.43 -3.13 -7.69
C GLU A 30 4.25 -2.88 -6.19
N VAL A 31 4.65 -3.87 -5.38
CA VAL A 31 4.66 -3.78 -3.92
C VAL A 31 6.09 -3.53 -3.44
N ARG A 32 6.29 -2.48 -2.64
CA ARG A 32 7.54 -2.30 -1.89
C ARG A 32 7.40 -2.81 -0.46
N VAL A 33 8.45 -3.46 0.02
CA VAL A 33 8.57 -3.87 1.42
C VAL A 33 9.71 -3.09 2.05
N GLN A 34 9.41 -2.29 3.07
CA GLN A 34 10.39 -1.52 3.83
C GLN A 34 9.88 -1.31 5.25
N ASP A 35 10.79 -1.35 6.23
CA ASP A 35 10.50 -1.17 7.66
C ASP A 35 9.35 -2.08 8.12
N GLU A 36 9.39 -3.34 7.69
CA GLU A 36 8.40 -4.38 8.04
C GLU A 36 6.96 -4.05 7.59
N SER A 37 6.79 -3.06 6.70
CA SER A 37 5.52 -2.69 6.11
C SER A 37 5.55 -2.86 4.59
N VAL A 38 4.36 -3.05 4.02
CA VAL A 38 4.12 -2.94 2.59
C VAL A 38 3.82 -1.49 2.23
N TRP A 39 4.17 -1.12 1.01
CA TRP A 39 4.04 0.21 0.46
C TRP A 39 3.55 0.13 -0.97
N LEU A 40 2.49 0.85 -1.29
CA LEU A 40 1.94 0.97 -2.64
C LEU A 40 1.96 2.42 -3.11
N THR A 41 2.18 2.62 -4.40
CA THR A 41 1.87 3.91 -5.03
C THR A 41 0.35 4.08 -5.11
N GLN A 42 -0.09 5.31 -5.33
CA GLN A 42 -1.51 5.57 -5.63
C GLN A 42 -2.02 4.75 -6.83
N GLU A 43 -1.16 4.51 -7.83
CA GLU A 43 -1.46 3.62 -8.96
C GLU A 43 -1.66 2.18 -8.50
N GLY A 44 -0.78 1.67 -7.63
CA GLY A 44 -0.92 0.32 -7.10
C GLY A 44 -2.21 0.13 -6.29
N ILE A 45 -2.64 1.15 -5.54
CA ILE A 45 -3.92 1.12 -4.81
C ILE A 45 -5.12 1.15 -5.78
N SER A 46 -5.03 1.97 -6.82
CA SER A 46 -6.00 2.05 -7.91
C SER A 46 -6.22 0.68 -8.58
N GLN A 47 -5.12 -0.03 -8.89
CA GLN A 47 -5.15 -1.40 -9.40
C GLN A 47 -5.69 -2.40 -8.37
N LEU A 48 -5.23 -2.33 -7.11
CA LEU A 48 -5.66 -3.22 -6.04
C LEU A 48 -7.18 -3.22 -5.86
N PHE A 49 -7.80 -2.06 -5.92
CA PHE A 49 -9.23 -1.91 -5.66
C PHE A 49 -10.10 -1.78 -6.91
N ASP A 50 -9.51 -1.85 -8.10
CA ASP A 50 -10.20 -1.68 -9.39
C ASP A 50 -11.02 -0.38 -9.40
N LYS A 51 -10.32 0.74 -9.13
CA LYS A 51 -10.88 2.09 -9.12
C LYS A 51 -9.97 3.03 -9.88
N GLY A 52 -10.52 4.15 -10.34
CA GLY A 52 -9.70 5.19 -10.95
C GLY A 52 -8.81 5.89 -9.92
N ARG A 53 -7.61 6.30 -10.34
CA ARG A 53 -6.67 7.05 -9.50
C ARG A 53 -7.31 8.27 -8.81
N THR A 54 -8.16 9.02 -9.52
CA THR A 54 -8.85 10.20 -8.96
C THR A 54 -9.69 9.85 -7.73
N THR A 55 -10.43 8.73 -7.79
CA THR A 55 -11.21 8.22 -6.64
C THR A 55 -10.30 7.89 -5.47
N ILE A 56 -9.14 7.29 -5.73
CA ILE A 56 -8.14 7.03 -4.68
C ILE A 56 -7.61 8.35 -4.08
N THR A 57 -7.37 9.38 -4.91
CA THR A 57 -6.98 10.72 -4.42
C THR A 57 -8.03 11.27 -3.45
N GLU A 58 -9.30 11.20 -3.84
CA GLU A 58 -10.42 11.73 -3.06
C GLU A 58 -10.53 11.02 -1.71
N HIS A 59 -10.45 9.69 -1.69
CA HIS A 59 -10.47 8.93 -0.44
C HIS A 59 -9.28 9.28 0.47
N LEU A 60 -8.05 9.29 -0.06
CA LEU A 60 -6.87 9.66 0.72
C LEU A 60 -6.99 11.07 1.30
N LYS A 61 -7.51 12.01 0.50
CA LYS A 61 -7.72 13.39 0.94
C LYS A 61 -8.71 13.45 2.11
N HIS A 62 -9.87 12.79 2.01
CA HIS A 62 -10.86 12.77 3.09
C HIS A 62 -10.31 12.11 4.37
N ILE A 63 -9.61 10.98 4.24
CA ILE A 63 -8.97 10.28 5.37
C ILE A 63 -8.05 11.23 6.16
N PHE A 64 -7.30 12.09 5.47
CA PHE A 64 -6.41 13.05 6.13
C PHE A 64 -7.15 14.29 6.66
N GLU A 65 -8.15 14.80 5.93
CA GLU A 65 -8.96 15.96 6.35
C GLU A 65 -9.82 15.65 7.57
N GLU A 66 -10.32 14.42 7.68
CA GLU A 66 -11.10 13.94 8.84
C GLU A 66 -10.20 13.56 10.03
N GLY A 67 -8.88 13.52 9.84
CA GLY A 67 -7.91 13.17 10.88
C GLY A 67 -7.92 11.69 11.26
N GLU A 68 -8.44 10.80 10.40
CA GLU A 68 -8.39 9.35 10.60
C GLU A 68 -6.93 8.87 10.60
N LEU A 69 -6.12 9.41 9.69
CA LEU A 69 -4.69 9.17 9.60
C LEU A 69 -3.92 10.48 9.43
N GLU A 70 -2.68 10.50 9.92
CA GLU A 70 -1.76 11.61 9.73
C GLU A 70 -0.87 11.33 8.51
N GLU A 71 -0.91 12.18 7.47
CA GLU A 71 -0.26 11.90 6.18
C GLU A 71 1.24 11.58 6.34
N SER A 72 1.99 12.26 7.20
CA SER A 72 3.43 12.05 7.35
C SER A 72 3.79 10.68 7.97
N SER A 73 2.88 10.08 8.72
CA SER A 73 3.04 8.75 9.31
C SER A 73 2.83 7.61 8.30
N VAL A 74 1.93 7.80 7.33
CA VAL A 74 1.50 6.75 6.39
C VAL A 74 1.95 6.97 4.94
N CYS A 75 2.47 8.16 4.61
CA CYS A 75 2.92 8.53 3.27
C CYS A 75 4.42 8.83 3.26
N ARG A 76 5.15 8.22 2.32
CA ARG A 76 6.57 8.50 2.10
C ARG A 76 6.86 8.71 0.63
N LYS A 77 7.74 9.66 0.33
CA LYS A 77 8.30 9.82 -1.02
C LYS A 77 9.49 8.90 -1.16
N PHE A 78 9.42 8.02 -2.15
CA PHE A 78 10.57 7.23 -2.52
C PHE A 78 11.19 7.75 -3.81
N ARG A 79 12.51 7.75 -3.85
CA ARG A 79 13.26 8.03 -5.07
C ARG A 79 13.13 6.82 -6.01
N HIS A 80 12.66 7.07 -7.22
CA HIS A 80 12.66 6.12 -8.32
C HIS A 80 13.49 6.72 -9.44
N THR A 81 14.54 6.02 -9.88
CA THR A 81 15.32 6.42 -11.06
C THR A 81 14.65 5.79 -12.26
N GLY A 82 13.99 6.60 -13.09
CA GLY A 82 13.40 6.11 -14.33
C GLY A 82 14.48 5.65 -15.32
N SER A 83 14.07 4.87 -16.32
CA SER A 83 14.93 4.38 -17.42
C SER A 83 15.68 5.50 -18.13
N ASP A 84 15.16 6.73 -18.07
CA ASP A 84 15.70 7.95 -18.65
C ASP A 84 16.77 8.62 -17.77
N GLY A 85 17.17 8.00 -16.65
CA GLY A 85 18.10 8.54 -15.67
C GLY A 85 17.53 9.64 -14.77
N LYS A 86 16.24 9.99 -14.93
CA LYS A 86 15.57 11.02 -14.12
C LYS A 86 15.05 10.46 -12.80
N ASN A 87 15.25 11.21 -11.72
CA ASN A 87 14.71 10.86 -10.41
C ASN A 87 13.28 11.40 -10.26
N TYR A 88 12.32 10.49 -10.15
CA TYR A 88 10.95 10.80 -9.79
C TYR A 88 10.76 10.58 -8.29
N ASN A 89 10.13 11.56 -7.63
CA ASN A 89 9.70 11.44 -6.25
C ASN A 89 8.24 10.97 -6.25
N THR A 90 8.04 9.66 -6.19
CA THR A 90 6.69 9.07 -6.17
C THR A 90 6.26 8.89 -4.71
N LYS A 91 5.02 9.30 -4.40
CA LYS A 91 4.41 9.03 -3.09
C LYS A 91 4.00 7.56 -3.00
N PHE A 92 4.32 6.94 -1.87
CA PHE A 92 3.87 5.62 -1.50
C PHE A 92 3.13 5.70 -0.17
N TYR A 93 2.16 4.83 -0.01
CA TYR A 93 1.27 4.73 1.12
C TYR A 93 1.46 3.36 1.78
N ASN A 94 1.57 3.35 3.10
CA ASN A 94 1.80 2.13 3.88
C ASN A 94 0.52 1.27 3.99
N LEU A 95 0.63 0.14 4.70
CA LEU A 95 -0.49 -0.78 4.90
C LEU A 95 -1.70 -0.12 5.57
N ASP A 96 -1.50 0.78 6.53
CA ASP A 96 -2.60 1.45 7.24
C ASP A 96 -3.43 2.31 6.29
N ALA A 97 -2.77 3.12 5.46
CA ALA A 97 -3.47 3.91 4.43
C ALA A 97 -4.17 3.02 3.39
N ILE A 98 -3.55 1.91 2.98
CA ILE A 98 -4.17 0.94 2.06
C ILE A 98 -5.43 0.34 2.70
N ILE A 99 -5.38 0.02 3.99
CA ILE A 99 -6.51 -0.52 4.75
C ILE A 99 -7.64 0.50 4.81
N SER A 100 -7.38 1.73 5.25
CA SER A 100 -8.40 2.79 5.34
C SER A 100 -9.08 3.03 3.99
N VAL A 101 -8.30 3.17 2.90
CA VAL A 101 -8.88 3.29 1.55
C VAL A 101 -9.72 2.08 1.18
N GLY A 102 -9.27 0.86 1.50
CA GLY A 102 -10.02 -0.37 1.28
C GLY A 102 -11.36 -0.42 2.01
N TYR A 103 -11.53 0.30 3.12
CA TYR A 103 -12.81 0.47 3.80
C TYR A 103 -13.71 1.54 3.18
N CYS A 104 -13.13 2.62 2.62
CA CYS A 104 -13.90 3.66 1.93
C CYS A 104 -14.36 3.27 0.51
N VAL A 105 -13.68 2.32 -0.14
CA VAL A 105 -13.95 1.94 -1.53
C VAL A 105 -15.07 0.89 -1.65
N ASN A 106 -16.01 1.18 -2.55
CA ASN A 106 -17.04 0.23 -2.97
C ASN A 106 -16.62 -0.52 -4.25
N SER A 107 -15.95 -1.65 -4.10
CA SER A 107 -15.69 -2.62 -5.18
C SER A 107 -15.67 -4.06 -4.67
N LEU A 108 -15.76 -5.02 -5.60
CA LEU A 108 -15.60 -6.44 -5.28
C LEU A 108 -14.19 -6.72 -4.72
N ARG A 109 -13.14 -6.16 -5.33
CA ARG A 109 -11.76 -6.28 -4.84
C ARG A 109 -11.58 -5.68 -3.44
N ALA A 110 -12.18 -4.52 -3.16
CA ALA A 110 -12.16 -3.94 -1.82
C ALA A 110 -12.89 -4.83 -0.80
N THR A 111 -13.98 -5.49 -1.20
CA THR A 111 -14.70 -6.45 -0.35
C THR A 111 -13.83 -7.67 -0.02
N GLN A 112 -13.18 -8.26 -1.02
CA GLN A 112 -12.23 -9.38 -0.84
C GLN A 112 -11.05 -8.97 0.04
N PHE A 113 -10.52 -7.77 -0.16
CA PHE A 113 -9.46 -7.22 0.65
C PHE A 113 -9.88 -7.05 2.11
N ARG A 114 -11.07 -6.50 2.40
CA ARG A 114 -11.58 -6.40 3.78
C ARG A 114 -11.76 -7.77 4.44
N GLN A 115 -12.25 -8.76 3.70
CA GLN A 115 -12.36 -10.14 4.20
C GLN A 115 -10.99 -10.73 4.54
N TRP A 116 -9.99 -10.51 3.69
CA TRP A 116 -8.60 -10.91 3.95
C TRP A 116 -8.02 -10.16 5.16
N ALA A 117 -8.14 -8.83 5.22
CA ALA A 117 -7.62 -8.00 6.30
C ALA A 117 -8.20 -8.42 7.65
N THR A 118 -9.51 -8.73 7.70
CA THR A 118 -10.19 -9.21 8.92
C THR A 118 -9.64 -10.56 9.37
N LYS A 119 -9.25 -11.46 8.46
CA LYS A 119 -8.65 -12.76 8.81
C LYS A 119 -7.24 -12.61 9.33
N VAL A 120 -6.44 -11.73 8.72
CA VAL A 120 -5.05 -11.49 9.10
C VAL A 120 -4.95 -10.77 10.45
N ILE A 121 -5.81 -9.78 10.71
CA ILE A 121 -5.81 -8.99 11.96
C ILE A 121 -6.32 -9.80 13.17
N ARG A 122 -7.21 -10.79 12.94
CA ARG A 122 -7.75 -11.64 14.01
C ARG A 122 -6.81 -12.77 14.45
N THR A 123 -5.62 -12.85 13.87
CA THR A 123 -4.60 -13.88 14.16
C THR A 123 -3.48 -13.29 15.01
#